data_AF-A0A1I5Q9L2-F1
#
_entry.id   AF-A0A1I5Q9L2-F1
#
_cell.length_a   1.000
_cell.length_b   1.000
_cell.length_c   1.000
_cell.angle_alpha   90.00
_cell.angle_beta   90.00
_cell.angle_gamma   90.00
#
_symmetry.space_group_name_H-M   'P 1'
#
loop_
_entity.id
_entity.type
_entity.pdbx_description
1 polymer ?
#
loop_
_entity_poly.entity_id
_entity_poly.type
_entity_poly.pdbx_seq_one_letter_code
_entity_poly.pdbx_strand_id
1 'polypeptide(L)'
;MLSVRLPKDIEQELANVARLEQTTKTEIVREAILFFLENLKEKRKNTPYTLGKDLFGVYDGDSDLSSNYKQKLDEILNEKHNHN
;
A
#
# COMPACT_ATOMS: atom_id res chain seq x y z
N MET A 1 16.65 14.47 23.49
CA MET A 1 17.42 14.78 22.27
C MET A 1 17.79 13.48 21.60
N LEU A 2 17.43 13.32 20.32
CA LEU A 2 17.92 12.24 19.48
C LEU A 2 19.26 12.69 18.89
N SER A 3 20.31 11.87 19.03
CA SER A 3 21.60 12.12 18.39
C SER A 3 21.79 11.10 17.28
N VAL A 4 21.95 11.58 16.04
CA VAL A 4 22.17 10.76 14.85
C VAL A 4 23.46 11.21 14.21
N ARG A 5 24.33 10.23 13.89
CA ARG A 5 25.56 10.50 13.17
C ARG A 5 25.27 10.52 11.67
N LEU A 6 25.53 11.66 11.04
CA LEU A 6 25.35 11.83 9.61
C LEU A 6 26.71 11.70 8.89
N PRO A 7 26.74 11.12 7.68
CA PRO A 7 27.88 11.21 6.78
C PRO A 7 28.24 12.68 6.46
N LYS A 8 29.54 12.96 6.23
CA LYS A 8 30.05 14.34 6.03
C LYS A 8 29.45 15.05 4.81
N ASP A 9 29.24 14.30 3.74
CA ASP A 9 28.57 14.73 2.51
C ASP A 9 27.16 15.25 2.78
N ILE A 10 26.36 14.46 3.52
CA ILE A 10 25.00 14.84 3.89
C ILE A 10 24.98 16.06 4.83
N GLU A 11 25.93 16.16 5.77
CA GLU A 11 26.02 17.35 6.64
C GLU A 11 26.34 18.63 5.88
N GLN A 12 27.18 18.54 4.83
CA GLN A 12 27.51 19.67 3.97
C GLN A 12 26.29 20.09 3.13
N GLU A 13 25.60 19.13 2.53
CA GLU A 13 24.39 19.40 1.76
C GLU A 13 23.29 20.01 2.63
N LEU A 14 23.05 19.46 3.83
CA LEU A 14 22.11 20.02 4.79
C LEU A 14 22.49 21.45 5.22
N ALA A 15 23.78 21.76 5.37
CA ALA A 15 24.24 23.11 5.68
C ALA A 15 24.00 24.08 4.52
N ASN A 16 24.14 23.62 3.28
CA ASN A 16 23.87 24.44 2.09
C ASN A 16 22.38 24.73 1.95
N VAL A 17 21.52 23.72 2.12
CA VAL A 17 20.07 23.88 2.08
C VAL A 17 19.59 24.81 3.19
N ALA A 18 20.10 24.65 4.42
CA ALA A 18 19.78 25.56 5.53
C ALA A 18 20.11 27.03 5.22
N ARG A 19 21.22 27.28 4.51
CA ARG A 19 21.59 28.65 4.07
C ARG A 19 20.67 29.18 2.99
N LEU A 20 20.29 28.35 2.01
CA LEU A 20 19.42 28.74 0.91
C LEU A 20 18.01 29.05 1.38
N GLU A 21 17.45 28.19 2.23
CA GLU A 21 16.09 28.31 2.78
C GLU A 21 16.00 29.31 3.95
N GLN A 22 17.13 29.87 4.40
CA GLN A 22 17.22 30.73 5.59
C GLN A 22 16.63 30.09 6.86
N THR A 23 16.73 28.76 6.98
CA THR A 23 16.22 27.99 8.11
C THR A 23 17.36 27.33 8.89
N THR A 24 17.02 26.62 9.97
CA THR A 24 18.00 25.86 10.74
C THR A 24 18.08 24.41 10.24
N LYS A 25 19.25 23.79 10.40
CA LYS A 25 19.45 22.36 10.11
C LYS A 25 18.43 21.49 10.84
N THR A 26 18.10 21.84 12.09
CA THR A 26 17.12 21.13 12.90
C THR A 26 15.71 21.22 12.33
N GLU A 27 15.33 22.39 11.77
CA GLU A 27 14.03 22.58 11.13
C GLU A 27 13.89 21.67 9.92
N ILE A 28 14.88 21.69 9.03
CA ILE A 28 14.89 20.86 7.81
C ILE A 28 14.82 19.37 8.18
N VAL A 29 15.60 18.93 9.17
CA VAL A 29 15.58 17.53 9.61
C VAL A 29 14.21 17.16 10.20
N ARG A 30 13.56 18.06 10.95
CA ARG A 30 12.23 17.83 11.48
C ARG A 30 11.21 17.65 10.35
N GLU A 31 11.20 18.56 9.39
CA GLU A 31 10.29 18.51 8.24
C GLU A 31 10.52 17.25 7.41
N ALA A 32 11.78 16.90 7.14
CA ALA A 32 12.13 15.69 6.40
C ALA A 32 11.63 14.41 7.10
N ILE A 33 11.74 14.33 8.43
CA ILE A 33 11.24 13.20 9.20
C ILE A 33 9.71 13.14 9.13
N LEU A 34 9.02 14.28 9.29
CA LEU A 34 7.55 14.33 9.18
C LEU A 34 7.10 13.87 7.79
N PHE A 35 7.72 14.41 6.75
CA PHE A 35 7.46 14.03 5.36
C PHE A 35 7.69 12.53 5.11
N PHE A 36 8.77 11.97 5.64
CA PHE A 36 9.06 10.55 5.52
C PHE A 36 7.99 9.68 6.21
N LEU A 37 7.56 10.06 7.42
CA LEU A 37 6.53 9.35 8.17
C LEU A 37 5.16 9.42 7.49
N GLU A 38 4.79 10.57 6.94
CA GLU A 38 3.56 10.73 6.17
C GLU A 38 3.58 9.89 4.90
N ASN A 39 4.67 9.94 4.13
CA ASN A 39 4.83 9.08 2.95
C ASN A 39 4.75 7.59 3.29
N LEU A 40 5.32 7.17 4.42
CA LEU A 40 5.18 5.79 4.87
C LEU A 40 3.75 5.41 5.24
N LYS A 41 2.97 6.34 5.80
CA LYS A 41 1.54 6.10 6.06
C LYS A 41 0.76 5.98 4.76
N GLU A 42 1.00 6.87 3.80
CA GLU A 42 0.34 6.84 2.50
C GLU A 42 0.69 5.60 1.69
N LYS A 43 1.96 5.18 1.66
CA LYS A 43 2.36 3.90 1.03
C LYS A 43 1.68 2.69 1.68
N ARG A 44 1.46 2.70 2.99
CA ARG A 44 0.73 1.61 3.67
C ARG A 44 -0.77 1.63 3.40
N LYS A 45 -1.36 2.80 3.14
CA LYS A 45 -2.76 2.92 2.74
C LYS A 45 -2.95 2.51 1.28
N ASN A 46 -2.04 2.89 0.40
CA ASN A 46 -2.05 2.60 -1.04
C ASN A 46 -1.53 1.17 -1.31
N THR A 47 -2.23 0.19 -0.77
CA THR A 47 -2.00 -1.22 -1.09
C THR A 47 -2.44 -1.55 -2.52
N PRO A 48 -1.87 -2.59 -3.15
CA PRO A 48 -2.39 -3.09 -4.43
C PRO A 48 -3.90 -3.41 -4.39
N TYR A 49 -4.38 -3.87 -3.22
CA TYR A 49 -5.80 -4.10 -2.97
C TYR A 49 -6.63 -2.81 -3.07
N THR A 50 -6.21 -1.73 -2.42
CA THR A 50 -6.94 -0.45 -2.49
C THR A 50 -6.89 0.15 -3.90
N LEU A 51 -5.81 -0.06 -4.64
CA LEU A 51 -5.68 0.40 -6.04
C LEU A 51 -6.68 -0.31 -6.97
N GLY A 52 -6.90 -1.61 -6.76
CA GLY A 52 -7.84 -2.40 -7.55
C GLY A 52 -9.24 -2.49 -6.97
N LYS A 53 -9.51 -1.86 -5.82
CA LYS A 53 -10.78 -2.00 -5.08
C LYS A 53 -12.00 -1.71 -5.94
N ASP A 54 -11.91 -0.69 -6.79
CA ASP A 54 -13.00 -0.28 -7.68
C ASP A 54 -13.13 -1.18 -8.92
N LEU A 55 -12.16 -2.07 -9.15
CA LEU A 55 -12.16 -3.09 -10.22
C LEU A 55 -12.51 -4.49 -9.68
N PHE A 56 -12.32 -4.74 -8.39
CA PHE A 56 -12.72 -5.97 -7.71
C PHE A 56 -14.22 -5.94 -7.40
N GLY A 57 -14.92 -7.06 -7.59
CA GLY A 57 -16.35 -7.18 -7.27
C GLY A 57 -17.31 -6.44 -8.22
N VAL A 58 -16.82 -5.92 -9.36
CA VAL A 58 -17.65 -5.25 -10.39
C VAL A 58 -18.58 -6.21 -11.10
N TYR A 59 -18.28 -7.51 -11.07
CA TYR A 59 -19.21 -8.56 -11.48
C TYR A 59 -19.80 -9.24 -10.24
N ASP A 60 -21.11 -9.09 -10.07
CA ASP A 60 -21.91 -9.94 -9.19
C ASP A 60 -21.88 -11.36 -9.77
N GLY A 61 -20.97 -12.19 -9.26
CA GLY A 61 -21.15 -13.63 -9.32
C GLY A 61 -22.31 -14.02 -8.42
N ASP A 62 -23.05 -15.07 -8.79
CA ASP A 62 -24.11 -15.64 -7.95
C ASP A 62 -23.60 -15.80 -6.51
N SER A 63 -24.22 -15.09 -5.57
CA SER A 63 -23.80 -15.00 -4.15
C SER A 63 -23.78 -16.36 -3.46
N ASP A 64 -24.52 -17.32 -4.01
CA ASP A 64 -24.63 -18.66 -3.48
C ASP A 64 -23.56 -19.60 -4.02
N LEU A 65 -22.71 -19.16 -4.97
CA LEU A 65 -21.60 -19.97 -5.49
C LEU A 65 -20.63 -20.40 -4.39
N SER A 66 -20.40 -19.59 -3.34
CA SER A 66 -19.54 -20.01 -2.24
C SER A 66 -20.19 -21.06 -1.33
N SER A 67 -21.51 -20.98 -1.17
CA SER A 67 -22.28 -21.77 -0.22
C SER A 67 -22.72 -23.11 -0.83
N ASN A 68 -23.14 -23.07 -2.09
CA ASN A 68 -23.73 -24.19 -2.82
C ASN A 68 -22.77 -24.76 -3.88
N TYR A 69 -21.47 -24.41 -3.80
CA TYR A 69 -20.42 -24.88 -4.73
C TYR A 69 -20.47 -26.39 -4.97
N LYS A 70 -20.59 -27.17 -3.87
CA LYS A 70 -20.61 -28.63 -3.93
C LYS A 70 -21.84 -29.16 -4.64
N GLN A 71 -23.02 -28.60 -4.36
CA GLN A 71 -24.26 -29.02 -5.00
C GLN A 71 -24.23 -28.77 -6.51
N LYS A 72 -23.76 -27.60 -6.94
CA LYS A 72 -23.57 -27.30 -8.37
C LYS A 72 -22.54 -28.22 -9.02
N LEU A 73 -21.44 -28.54 -8.33
CA LEU A 73 -20.44 -29.46 -8.85
C LEU A 73 -21.02 -30.86 -9.06
N ASP A 74 -21.79 -31.37 -8.09
CA ASP A 74 -22.44 -32.67 -8.17
C ASP A 74 -23.50 -32.71 -9.29
N GLU A 75 -24.27 -31.64 -9.48
CA GLU A 75 -25.20 -31.49 -10.61
C GLU A 75 -24.47 -31.57 -11.96
N ILE A 76 -23.40 -30.80 -12.15
CA ILE A 76 -22.61 -30.80 -13.39
C ILE A 76 -22.01 -32.18 -13.66
N LEU A 77 -21.48 -32.85 -12.63
CA LEU A 77 -20.91 -34.18 -12.75
C LEU A 77 -21.98 -35.22 -13.10
N ASN A 78 -23.15 -35.15 -12.45
CA ASN A 78 -24.26 -36.03 -12.75
C ASN A 78 -24.76 -35.81 -14.18
N GLU A 79 -25.01 -34.57 -14.62
CA GLU A 79 -25.40 -34.28 -16.02
C GLU A 79 -24.41 -34.83 -17.04
N LYS A 80 -23.10 -34.73 -16.77
CA LYS A 80 -22.06 -35.28 -17.64
C LYS A 80 -22.06 -36.80 -17.70
N HIS A 81 -22.36 -37.47 -16.60
CA HIS A 81 -22.29 -38.93 -16.47
C HIS A 81 -23.63 -39.66 -16.64
N ASN A 82 -24.76 -38.94 -16.67
CA ASN A 82 -26.09 -39.54 -16.83
C ASN A 82 -26.53 -39.69 -18.29
N HIS A 83 -25.58 -39.83 -19.23
CA HIS A 83 -25.88 -40.34 -20.56
C HIS A 83 -25.97 -41.87 -20.50
N ASN A 84 -27.16 -42.37 -20.14
CA ASN A 84 -27.63 -43.71 -20.46
C ASN A 84 -28.92 -43.61 -21.29
#